data_AF-A0A9P6WB66-F1
#
_entry.id   AF-A0A9P6WB66-F1
#
_cell.length_a   1.000
_cell.length_b   1.000
_cell.length_c   1.000
_cell.angle_alpha   90.00
_cell.angle_beta   90.00
_cell.angle_gamma   90.00
#
_symmetry.space_group_name_H-M   'P 1'
#
loop_
_entity.id
_entity.type
_entity.pdbx_description
1 polymer ?
#
loop_
_entity_poly.entity_id
_entity_poly.type
_entity_poly.pdbx_seq_one_letter_code
_entity_poly.pdbx_strand_id
1 'polypeptide(L)'
;MDQDIKKIKPYINNIRKQLNALQPHLEKLTSKPIDEQLLEENSEREKLNISNTFAYILNSLFFSYGKIVGISNDDMKSIRQELEKVQEYMKKTDDFDSKTNLLNNKKINLQENVKKNIANSLNGNTPAISSKNFQGKHTKFDNNNNTKSSDDEHDLKHKEEKEEEANATEYNSNLVNEITERIKKSKAKKISSTSKNKKKIHKNNKRINKK
;
A
#
# COMPACT_ATOMS: atom_id res chain seq x y z
N MET A 1 57.48 4.42 -11.05
CA MET A 1 56.73 4.77 -9.82
C MET A 1 56.01 6.12 -9.91
N ASP A 2 56.64 7.18 -10.43
CA ASP A 2 55.99 8.51 -10.49
C ASP A 2 54.76 8.63 -11.40
N GLN A 3 54.68 7.83 -12.48
CA GLN A 3 53.52 7.86 -13.37
C GLN A 3 52.26 7.28 -12.70
N ASP A 4 52.39 6.26 -11.85
CA ASP A 4 51.23 5.63 -11.20
C ASP A 4 50.68 6.49 -10.05
N ILE A 5 51.57 7.20 -9.35
CA ILE A 5 51.19 8.22 -8.36
C ILE A 5 50.45 9.40 -9.04
N LYS A 6 50.83 9.78 -10.26
CA LYS A 6 50.10 10.81 -11.01
C LYS A 6 48.70 10.36 -11.43
N LYS A 7 48.49 9.06 -11.68
CA LYS A 7 47.17 8.50 -12.00
C LYS A 7 46.23 8.41 -10.80
N ILE A 8 46.73 8.16 -9.58
CA ILE A 8 45.87 8.01 -8.39
C ILE A 8 45.41 9.37 -7.80
N LYS A 9 46.24 10.41 -7.94
CA LYS A 9 45.99 11.76 -7.36
C LYS A 9 44.61 12.35 -7.70
N PRO A 10 44.12 12.29 -8.96
CA PRO A 10 42.79 12.77 -9.31
C PRO A 10 41.66 12.08 -8.53
N TYR A 11 41.75 10.76 -8.33
CA TYR A 11 40.73 10.00 -7.59
C TYR A 11 40.68 10.41 -6.12
N ILE A 12 41.83 10.57 -5.48
CA ILE A 12 41.93 11.04 -4.09
C ILE A 12 41.35 12.45 -3.95
N ASN A 13 41.69 13.35 -4.89
CA ASN A 13 41.16 14.70 -4.89
C ASN A 13 39.65 14.72 -5.11
N ASN A 14 39.12 13.84 -5.95
CA ASN A 14 37.68 13.71 -6.16
C ASN A 14 36.96 13.24 -4.89
N ILE A 15 37.49 12.22 -4.20
CA ILE A 15 36.94 11.74 -2.93
C ILE A 15 36.92 12.85 -1.89
N ARG A 16 38.01 13.61 -1.75
CA ARG A 16 38.07 14.77 -0.83
C ARG A 16 37.02 15.83 -1.15
N LYS A 17 36.84 16.16 -2.44
CA LYS A 17 35.79 17.10 -2.87
C LYS A 17 34.40 16.60 -2.50
N GLN A 18 34.12 15.32 -2.73
CA GLN A 18 32.82 14.71 -2.41
C GLN A 18 32.56 14.69 -0.89
N LEU A 19 33.59 14.40 -0.07
CA LEU A 19 33.48 14.45 1.39
C LEU A 19 33.19 15.87 1.88
N ASN A 20 33.91 16.88 1.37
CA ASN A 20 33.68 18.28 1.74
C ASN A 20 32.27 18.76 1.32
N ALA A 21 31.75 18.25 0.20
CA ALA A 21 30.39 18.55 -0.24
C ALA A 21 29.33 17.84 0.62
N LEU A 22 29.59 16.62 1.10
CA LEU A 22 28.65 15.84 1.91
C LEU A 22 28.58 16.32 3.36
N GLN A 23 29.68 16.80 3.93
CA GLN A 23 29.77 17.24 5.31
C GLN A 23 28.65 18.22 5.75
N PRO A 24 28.35 19.33 5.06
CA PRO A 24 27.30 20.25 5.49
C PRO A 24 25.90 19.62 5.48
N HIS A 25 25.64 18.66 4.59
CA HIS A 25 24.38 17.93 4.57
C HIS A 25 24.23 17.00 5.77
N LEU A 26 25.33 16.34 6.18
CA LEU A 26 25.34 15.50 7.37
C LEU A 26 25.17 16.34 8.64
N GLU A 27 25.89 17.45 8.76
CA GLU A 27 25.76 18.36 9.91
C GLU A 27 24.32 18.89 10.07
N LYS A 28 23.65 19.21 8.95
CA LYS A 28 22.24 19.59 8.98
C LYS A 28 21.35 18.42 9.42
N LEU A 29 21.57 17.22 8.88
CA LEU A 29 20.78 16.02 9.19
C LEU A 29 20.93 15.58 10.65
N THR A 30 22.14 15.67 11.20
CA THR A 30 22.46 15.27 12.57
C THR A 30 22.43 16.42 13.56
N SER A 31 21.90 17.58 13.17
CA SER A 31 21.80 18.76 14.04
C SER A 31 20.93 18.51 15.29
N LYS A 32 19.96 17.60 15.17
CA LYS A 32 19.14 17.08 16.27
C LYS A 32 19.30 15.56 16.38
N PRO A 33 19.17 14.98 17.58
CA PRO A 33 19.13 13.54 17.74
C PRO A 33 17.91 12.94 17.03
N ILE A 34 18.06 11.72 16.51
CA ILE A 34 17.02 11.02 15.77
C ILE A 34 15.73 10.86 16.59
N ASP A 35 15.84 10.60 17.88
CA ASP A 35 14.69 10.43 18.76
C ASP A 35 13.85 11.70 18.85
N GLU A 36 14.49 12.88 18.87
CA GLU A 36 13.80 14.17 18.87
C GLU A 36 13.12 14.42 17.52
N GLN A 37 13.81 14.14 16.40
CA GLN A 37 13.22 14.29 15.06
C GLN A 37 12.00 13.39 14.86
N LEU A 38 12.01 12.18 15.41
CA LEU A 38 10.88 11.25 15.35
C LEU A 38 9.73 11.65 16.27
N LEU A 39 10.00 12.41 17.33
CA LEU A 39 8.99 12.87 18.30
C LEU A 39 8.31 14.16 17.83
N GLU A 40 9.03 15.03 17.12
CA GLU A 40 8.50 16.25 16.49
C GLU A 40 7.53 15.93 15.35
N GLU A 41 7.75 14.82 14.65
CA GLU A 41 6.94 14.43 13.51
C GLU A 41 5.62 13.77 13.94
N ASN A 42 4.50 14.26 13.42
CA ASN A 42 3.18 13.72 13.75
C ASN A 42 2.77 12.57 12.82
N SER A 43 3.30 12.56 11.60
CA SER A 43 2.97 11.56 10.61
C SER A 43 3.84 10.31 10.76
N GLU A 44 3.22 9.16 11.05
CA GLU A 44 3.91 7.86 11.07
C GLU A 44 4.60 7.54 9.73
N ARG A 45 4.05 8.02 8.61
CA ARG A 45 4.66 7.86 7.29
C ARG A 45 5.98 8.63 7.17
N GLU A 46 6.05 9.81 7.78
CA GLU A 46 7.26 10.64 7.73
C GLU A 46 8.31 10.14 8.73
N LYS A 47 7.90 9.64 9.90
CA LYS A 47 8.79 8.90 10.81
C LYS A 47 9.46 7.70 10.13
N LEU A 48 8.70 6.95 9.32
CA LEU A 48 9.24 5.86 8.51
C LEU A 48 10.24 6.36 7.46
N ASN A 49 9.97 7.51 6.82
CA ASN A 49 10.86 8.13 5.86
C ASN A 49 12.21 8.50 6.50
N ILE A 50 12.16 9.18 7.65
CA ILE A 50 13.32 9.58 8.43
C ILE A 50 14.14 8.33 8.80
N SER A 51 13.50 7.31 9.35
CA SER A 51 14.16 6.06 9.76
C SER A 51 14.88 5.37 8.60
N ASN A 52 14.21 5.24 7.44
CA ASN A 52 14.81 4.64 6.25
C ASN A 52 15.98 5.48 5.71
N THR A 53 15.86 6.81 5.76
CA THR A 53 16.91 7.73 5.31
C THR A 53 18.18 7.59 6.16
N PHE A 54 18.04 7.57 7.49
CA PHE A 54 19.17 7.34 8.40
C PHE A 54 19.83 5.98 8.16
N ALA A 55 19.03 4.91 8.04
CA ALA A 55 19.54 3.57 7.77
C ALA A 55 20.30 3.49 6.43
N TYR A 56 19.80 4.15 5.39
CA TYR A 56 20.45 4.23 4.08
C TYR A 56 21.80 4.95 4.15
N ILE A 57 21.82 6.14 4.76
CA ILE A 57 23.04 6.96 4.85
C ILE A 57 24.10 6.23 5.68
N LEU A 58 23.73 5.68 6.83
CA LEU A 58 24.65 4.96 7.70
C LEU A 58 25.30 3.77 6.99
N ASN A 59 24.49 2.90 6.37
CA ASN A 59 25.01 1.74 5.66
C ASN A 59 25.85 2.13 4.44
N SER A 60 25.49 3.20 3.73
CA SER A 60 26.24 3.71 2.58
C SER A 60 27.60 4.29 2.98
N LEU A 61 27.65 5.03 4.09
CA LEU A 61 28.89 5.55 4.66
C LEU A 61 29.78 4.41 5.15
N PHE A 62 29.22 3.41 5.82
CA PHE A 62 29.97 2.26 6.32
C PHE A 62 30.54 1.42 5.17
N PHE A 63 29.77 1.21 4.10
CA PHE A 63 30.25 0.58 2.88
C PHE A 63 31.42 1.35 2.25
N SER A 64 31.28 2.67 2.13
CA SER A 64 32.32 3.54 1.55
C SER A 64 33.60 3.53 2.39
N TYR A 65 33.45 3.62 3.71
CA TYR A 65 34.56 3.53 4.66
C TYR A 65 35.30 2.20 4.52
N GLY A 66 34.58 1.09 4.51
CA GLY A 66 35.22 -0.22 4.37
C GLY A 66 35.97 -0.39 3.05
N LYS A 67 35.52 0.26 1.96
CA LYS A 67 36.21 0.25 0.67
C LYS A 67 37.53 1.01 0.71
N ILE A 68 37.58 2.10 1.48
CA ILE A 68 38.80 2.90 1.68
C ILE A 68 39.79 2.16 2.57
N VAL A 69 39.32 1.52 3.64
CA VAL A 69 40.16 0.74 4.57
C VAL A 69 40.70 -0.54 3.92
N GLY A 70 40.04 -1.05 2.89
CA GLY A 70 40.45 -2.28 2.20
C GLY A 70 39.96 -3.55 2.91
N ILE A 71 38.77 -3.49 3.52
CA ILE A 71 38.12 -4.64 4.13
C ILE A 71 37.91 -5.76 3.09
N SER A 72 38.04 -7.01 3.54
CA SER A 72 37.89 -8.20 2.71
C SER A 72 36.52 -8.26 2.01
N ASN A 73 36.46 -8.94 0.86
CA ASN A 73 35.21 -9.08 0.10
C ASN A 73 34.13 -9.87 0.87
N ASP A 74 34.54 -10.75 1.77
CA ASP A 74 33.65 -11.56 2.60
C ASP A 74 32.97 -10.70 3.67
N ASP A 75 33.72 -9.85 4.37
CA ASP A 75 33.15 -8.91 5.35
C ASP A 75 32.26 -7.85 4.67
N MET A 76 32.62 -7.44 3.45
CA MET A 76 31.80 -6.57 2.60
C MET A 76 30.46 -7.20 2.19
N LYS A 77 30.33 -8.52 2.22
CA LYS A 77 29.07 -9.20 1.93
C LYS A 77 28.02 -8.87 2.97
N SER A 78 28.39 -8.84 4.26
CA SER A 78 27.48 -8.48 5.35
C SER A 78 26.93 -7.06 5.20
N ILE A 79 27.79 -6.10 4.84
CA ILE A 79 27.38 -4.71 4.61
C ILE A 79 26.45 -4.60 3.40
N ARG A 80 26.71 -5.34 2.32
CA ARG A 80 25.82 -5.39 1.15
C ARG A 80 24.44 -5.97 1.49
N GLN A 81 24.38 -6.99 2.34
CA GLN A 81 23.11 -7.54 2.80
C GLN A 81 22.30 -6.52 3.61
N GLU A 82 22.95 -5.68 4.44
CA GLU A 82 22.25 -4.60 5.13
C GLU A 82 21.72 -3.53 4.14
N LEU A 83 22.48 -3.19 3.10
CA LEU A 83 21.99 -2.31 2.03
C LEU A 83 20.79 -2.90 1.28
N GLU A 84 20.81 -4.21 0.98
CA GLU A 84 19.67 -4.91 0.36
C GLU A 84 18.42 -4.86 1.25
N LYS A 85 18.58 -5.02 2.57
CA LYS A 85 17.45 -4.87 3.51
C LYS A 85 16.88 -3.46 3.51
N VAL A 86 17.73 -2.43 3.53
CA VAL A 86 17.27 -1.03 3.45
C VAL A 86 16.50 -0.79 2.15
N GLN A 87 17.01 -1.28 1.02
CA GLN A 87 16.31 -1.21 -0.26
C GLN A 87 14.94 -1.90 -0.21
N GLU A 88 14.84 -3.06 0.44
CA GLU A 88 13.57 -3.76 0.63
C GLU A 88 12.58 -2.94 1.49
N TYR A 89 13.05 -2.28 2.55
CA TYR A 89 12.23 -1.41 3.38
C TYR A 89 11.74 -0.15 2.65
N MET A 90 12.60 0.46 1.83
CA MET A 90 12.21 1.59 0.99
C MET A 90 11.14 1.15 -0.03
N LYS A 91 11.35 0.01 -0.71
CA LYS A 91 10.38 -0.53 -1.67
C LYS A 91 9.02 -0.82 -1.02
N LYS A 92 8.99 -1.39 0.19
CA LYS A 92 7.75 -1.62 0.94
C LYS A 92 7.01 -0.31 1.23
N THR A 93 7.75 0.78 1.44
CA THR A 93 7.20 2.11 1.66
C THR A 93 6.59 2.66 0.38
N ASP A 94 7.30 2.57 -0.74
CA ASP A 94 6.79 3.01 -2.06
C ASP A 94 5.56 2.21 -2.51
N ASP A 95 5.56 0.90 -2.25
CA ASP A 95 4.42 0.02 -2.52
C ASP A 95 3.19 0.42 -1.69
N PHE A 96 3.39 0.89 -0.46
CA PHE A 96 2.33 1.38 0.41
C PHE A 96 1.77 2.72 -0.09
N ASP A 97 2.63 3.66 -0.48
CA ASP A 97 2.20 4.95 -1.02
C ASP A 97 1.44 4.79 -2.33
N SER A 98 1.92 3.91 -3.21
CA SER A 98 1.25 3.58 -4.46
C SER A 98 -0.16 3.04 -4.25
N LYS A 99 -0.34 2.15 -3.26
CA LYS A 99 -1.66 1.63 -2.87
C LYS A 99 -2.56 2.72 -2.29
N THR A 100 -2.00 3.59 -1.45
CA THR A 100 -2.75 4.69 -0.83
C THR A 100 -3.22 5.70 -1.88
N ASN A 101 -2.35 6.06 -2.82
CA ASN A 101 -2.68 6.94 -3.94
C ASN A 101 -3.76 6.34 -4.85
N LEU A 102 -3.68 5.04 -5.15
CA LEU A 102 -4.72 4.34 -5.91
C LEU A 102 -6.09 4.39 -5.22
N LEU A 103 -6.13 4.21 -3.90
CA LEU A 103 -7.37 4.28 -3.13
C LEU A 103 -7.94 5.71 -3.10
N ASN A 104 -7.09 6.72 -2.93
CA ASN A 104 -7.50 8.11 -2.94
C ASN A 104 -8.04 8.54 -4.31
N ASN A 105 -7.38 8.13 -5.40
CA ASN A 105 -7.86 8.40 -6.76
C ASN A 105 -9.23 7.74 -7.02
N LYS A 106 -9.43 6.50 -6.55
CA LYS A 106 -10.76 5.85 -6.63
C LYS A 106 -11.84 6.62 -5.89
N LYS A 107 -11.54 7.14 -4.69
CA LYS A 107 -12.48 7.97 -3.91
C LYS A 107 -12.80 9.29 -4.62
N ILE A 108 -11.79 9.96 -5.16
CA ILE A 108 -11.95 11.22 -5.91
C ILE A 108 -12.81 10.98 -7.14
N ASN A 109 -12.50 9.95 -7.94
CA ASN A 109 -13.29 9.59 -9.12
C ASN A 109 -14.74 9.26 -8.77
N LEU A 110 -14.99 8.55 -7.67
CA LEU A 110 -16.34 8.27 -7.19
C LEU A 110 -17.07 9.56 -6.79
N GLN A 111 -16.42 10.45 -6.04
CA GLN A 111 -16.99 11.73 -5.66
C GLN A 111 -17.32 12.60 -6.87
N GLU A 112 -16.44 12.64 -7.88
CA GLU A 112 -16.70 13.35 -9.12
C GLU A 112 -17.87 12.75 -9.90
N ASN A 113 -17.94 11.43 -10.01
CA ASN A 113 -19.05 10.75 -10.67
C ASN A 113 -20.38 11.02 -9.97
N VAL A 114 -20.41 10.98 -8.63
CA VAL A 114 -21.60 11.33 -7.84
C VAL A 114 -21.98 12.80 -8.04
N LYS A 115 -21.01 13.73 -7.98
CA LYS A 115 -21.27 15.16 -8.23
C LYS A 115 -21.84 15.39 -9.63
N LYS A 116 -21.29 14.75 -10.65
CA LYS A 116 -21.79 14.81 -12.04
C LYS A 116 -23.21 14.25 -12.14
N ASN A 117 -23.48 13.11 -11.53
CA ASN A 117 -24.82 12.50 -11.54
C ASN A 117 -25.87 13.37 -10.83
N ILE A 118 -25.53 13.94 -9.68
CA ILE A 118 -26.41 14.86 -8.94
C ILE A 118 -26.65 16.14 -9.75
N ALA A 119 -25.60 16.74 -10.32
CA ALA A 119 -25.73 17.94 -11.16
C ALA A 119 -26.60 17.67 -12.39
N ASN A 120 -26.41 16.52 -13.05
CA ASN A 120 -27.24 16.11 -14.18
C ASN A 120 -28.70 15.86 -13.78
N SER A 121 -28.95 15.35 -12.57
CA SER A 121 -30.31 15.12 -12.07
C SER A 121 -31.03 16.40 -11.64
N LEU A 122 -30.31 17.38 -11.06
CA LEU A 122 -30.89 18.64 -10.57
C LEU A 122 -31.03 19.69 -11.68
N ASN A 123 -30.06 19.77 -12.59
CA ASN A 123 -30.08 20.71 -13.72
C ASN A 123 -30.73 20.09 -14.98
N GLY A 124 -31.30 18.89 -14.85
CA GLY A 124 -31.74 18.05 -15.96
C GLY A 124 -33.08 18.47 -16.56
N ASN A 125 -32.99 19.15 -17.71
CA ASN A 125 -34.02 19.22 -18.77
C ASN A 125 -34.26 17.86 -19.48
N THR A 126 -33.79 16.76 -18.90
CA THR A 126 -33.93 15.39 -19.43
C THR A 126 -34.29 14.44 -18.27
N PRO A 127 -35.35 13.64 -18.40
CA PRO A 127 -35.86 12.81 -17.30
C PRO A 127 -34.82 11.77 -16.84
N ALA A 128 -34.83 11.49 -15.53
CA ALA A 128 -33.95 10.53 -14.86
C ALA A 128 -34.07 9.10 -15.39
N ILE A 129 -35.15 8.81 -16.12
CA ILE A 129 -35.38 7.56 -16.83
C ILE A 129 -35.33 7.87 -18.32
N SER A 130 -34.45 7.16 -19.03
CA SER A 130 -34.36 7.18 -20.49
C SER A 130 -35.76 7.10 -21.12
N SER A 131 -36.09 8.02 -22.02
CA SER A 131 -37.35 8.00 -22.79
C SER A 131 -37.54 6.70 -23.57
N LYS A 132 -36.46 5.93 -23.84
CA LYS A 132 -36.54 4.59 -24.43
C LYS A 132 -37.25 3.57 -23.54
N ASN A 133 -37.22 3.75 -22.21
CA ASN A 133 -37.92 2.86 -21.27
C ASN A 133 -39.43 3.15 -21.21
N PHE A 134 -39.87 4.30 -21.71
CA PHE A 134 -41.28 4.71 -21.78
C PHE A 134 -41.86 4.64 -23.20
N GLN A 135 -41.04 4.39 -24.22
CA GLN A 135 -41.50 4.09 -25.57
C GLN A 135 -42.22 2.73 -25.58
N GLY A 136 -43.55 2.76 -25.69
CA GLY A 136 -44.39 1.56 -25.85
C GLY A 136 -45.01 0.97 -24.56
N LYS A 137 -44.74 1.53 -23.38
CA LYS A 137 -45.33 1.06 -22.10
C LYS A 137 -46.47 1.94 -21.53
N HIS A 138 -46.78 3.06 -22.17
CA HIS A 138 -47.98 3.84 -21.84
C HIS A 138 -49.14 3.43 -22.75
N THR A 139 -50.23 2.94 -22.16
CA THR A 139 -51.53 2.86 -22.83
C THR A 139 -51.97 4.27 -23.21
N LYS A 140 -52.13 4.52 -24.52
CA LYS A 140 -52.80 5.73 -25.00
C LYS A 140 -54.25 5.70 -24.46
N PHE A 141 -54.63 6.68 -23.66
CA PHE A 141 -56.04 6.92 -23.40
C PHE A 141 -56.59 7.67 -24.62
N ASP A 142 -57.21 6.93 -25.54
CA ASP A 142 -57.92 7.52 -26.66
C ASP A 142 -59.16 8.24 -26.11
N ASN A 143 -59.21 9.56 -26.27
CA ASN A 143 -60.32 10.43 -25.89
C ASN A 143 -61.46 10.32 -26.92
N ASN A 144 -61.97 9.12 -27.16
CA ASN A 144 -63.19 8.92 -27.95
C ASN A 144 -64.22 8.15 -27.13
N ASN A 145 -65.18 8.91 -26.60
CA ASN A 145 -66.42 8.40 -26.03
C ASN A 145 -67.17 7.52 -27.04
N ASN A 146 -67.32 6.22 -26.76
CA ASN A 146 -68.64 5.56 -26.74
C ASN A 146 -68.57 4.07 -26.36
N THR A 147 -69.26 3.74 -25.27
CA THR A 147 -70.09 2.54 -25.04
C THR A 147 -69.57 1.16 -25.47
N LYS A 148 -69.25 0.32 -24.48
CA LYS A 148 -70.01 -0.90 -24.09
C LYS A 148 -69.16 -1.85 -23.24
N SER A 149 -69.71 -2.18 -22.08
CA SER A 149 -69.64 -3.45 -21.36
C SER A 149 -68.60 -4.49 -21.80
N SER A 150 -67.72 -4.91 -20.90
CA SER A 150 -67.80 -6.25 -20.28
C SER A 150 -66.89 -6.29 -19.05
N ASP A 151 -67.35 -7.07 -18.07
CA ASP A 151 -66.73 -7.40 -16.81
C ASP A 151 -65.29 -7.93 -16.95
N ASP A 152 -64.39 -7.53 -16.04
CA ASP A 152 -63.85 -8.47 -15.06
C ASP A 152 -62.97 -7.74 -14.03
N GLU A 153 -63.42 -7.83 -12.77
CA GLU A 153 -62.70 -7.44 -11.57
C GLU A 153 -61.43 -8.27 -11.37
N HIS A 154 -60.37 -7.59 -10.90
CA HIS A 154 -59.52 -7.94 -9.75
C HIS A 154 -59.45 -9.45 -9.36
N ASP A 155 -58.29 -10.10 -9.17
CA ASP A 155 -57.22 -9.70 -8.26
C ASP A 155 -56.14 -10.82 -8.22
N LEU A 156 -54.87 -10.40 -8.30
CA LEU A 156 -53.66 -10.92 -7.63
C LEU A 156 -53.33 -12.44 -7.59
N LYS A 157 -52.11 -12.78 -8.04
CA LYS A 157 -50.96 -13.03 -7.13
C LYS A 157 -49.64 -13.43 -7.83
N HIS A 158 -48.60 -12.64 -7.52
CA HIS A 158 -47.20 -12.99 -7.24
C HIS A 158 -46.46 -14.06 -8.06
N LYS A 159 -45.48 -13.57 -8.86
CA LYS A 159 -44.14 -14.12 -9.14
C LYS A 159 -43.49 -13.06 -10.05
N GLU A 160 -42.55 -12.24 -9.64
CA GLU A 160 -41.18 -12.55 -9.30
C GLU A 160 -40.54 -11.30 -8.68
N GLU A 161 -40.47 -11.23 -7.35
CA GLU A 161 -39.61 -10.29 -6.63
C GLU A 161 -38.77 -11.14 -5.69
N LYS A 162 -37.61 -11.64 -6.18
CA LYS A 162 -36.60 -12.30 -5.33
C LYS A 162 -35.27 -12.61 -6.04
N GLU A 163 -34.70 -11.73 -6.86
CA GLU A 163 -33.35 -12.01 -7.40
C GLU A 163 -32.29 -10.89 -7.32
N GLU A 164 -32.64 -9.64 -6.97
CA GLU A 164 -31.63 -8.57 -6.97
C GLU A 164 -31.13 -8.10 -5.58
N GLU A 165 -31.83 -8.38 -4.48
CA GLU A 165 -31.31 -8.09 -3.12
C GLU A 165 -30.42 -9.21 -2.53
N ALA A 166 -30.46 -10.43 -3.08
CA ALA A 166 -29.59 -11.52 -2.66
C ALA A 166 -28.13 -11.31 -3.11
N ASN A 167 -27.91 -10.67 -4.27
CA ASN A 167 -26.57 -10.53 -4.84
C ASN A 167 -25.70 -9.45 -4.15
N ALA A 168 -26.31 -8.44 -3.53
CA ALA A 168 -25.57 -7.40 -2.79
C ALA A 168 -25.22 -7.82 -1.35
N THR A 169 -26.02 -8.71 -0.76
CA THR A 169 -25.75 -9.27 0.59
C THR A 169 -24.78 -10.45 0.53
N GLU A 170 -24.84 -11.28 -0.52
CA GLU A 170 -23.93 -12.41 -0.72
C GLU A 170 -22.48 -11.94 -0.98
N TYR A 171 -22.28 -10.88 -1.77
CA TYR A 171 -20.95 -10.33 -2.05
C TYR A 171 -20.25 -9.77 -0.80
N ASN A 172 -21.00 -9.16 0.11
CA ASN A 172 -20.47 -8.63 1.36
C ASN A 172 -20.16 -9.74 2.38
N SER A 173 -20.95 -10.82 2.41
CA SER A 173 -20.68 -11.96 3.30
C SER A 173 -19.43 -12.75 2.88
N ASN A 174 -19.22 -12.91 1.56
CA ASN A 174 -18.06 -13.65 1.03
C ASN A 174 -16.74 -12.90 1.24
N LEU A 175 -16.73 -11.56 1.14
CA LEU A 175 -15.54 -10.76 1.42
C LEU A 175 -15.14 -10.81 2.91
N VAL A 176 -16.12 -10.75 3.81
CA VAL A 176 -15.89 -10.81 5.27
C VAL A 176 -15.40 -12.21 5.68
N ASN A 177 -15.93 -13.27 5.06
CA ASN A 177 -15.47 -14.64 5.28
C ASN A 177 -14.05 -14.88 4.76
N GLU A 178 -13.68 -14.30 3.60
CA GLU A 178 -12.33 -14.41 3.06
C GLU A 178 -11.28 -13.66 3.90
N ILE A 179 -11.65 -12.48 4.42
CA ILE A 179 -10.79 -11.70 5.32
C ILE A 179 -10.60 -12.42 6.66
N THR A 180 -11.66 -12.99 7.23
CA THR A 180 -11.57 -13.72 8.51
C THR A 180 -10.78 -15.04 8.38
N GLU A 181 -10.90 -15.76 7.28
CA GLU A 181 -10.07 -16.93 6.95
C GLU A 181 -8.57 -16.56 6.83
N ARG A 182 -8.22 -15.45 6.16
CA ARG A 182 -6.83 -14.97 6.05
C ARG A 182 -6.26 -14.54 7.41
N ILE A 183 -7.07 -13.92 8.27
CA ILE A 183 -6.67 -13.55 9.64
C ILE A 183 -6.47 -14.79 10.52
N LYS A 184 -7.34 -15.81 10.42
CA LYS A 184 -7.17 -17.08 11.15
C LYS A 184 -5.94 -17.85 10.67
N LYS A 185 -5.70 -17.94 9.35
CA LYS A 185 -4.52 -18.60 8.77
C LYS A 185 -3.20 -17.90 9.14
N SER A 186 -3.17 -16.57 9.21
CA SER A 186 -1.99 -15.82 9.65
C SER A 186 -1.69 -15.99 11.15
N LYS A 187 -2.71 -16.07 12.01
CA LYS A 187 -2.54 -16.39 13.43
C LYS A 187 -2.09 -17.85 13.66
N ALA A 188 -2.62 -18.82 12.92
CA ALA A 188 -2.19 -20.22 13.00
C ALA A 188 -0.73 -20.43 12.55
N LYS A 189 -0.28 -19.70 11.51
CA LYS A 189 1.11 -19.76 11.03
C LYS A 189 2.09 -19.19 12.07
N LYS A 190 1.68 -18.17 12.84
CA LYS A 190 2.47 -17.56 13.93
C LYS A 190 2.61 -18.47 15.16
N ILE A 191 1.63 -19.35 15.43
CA ILE A 191 1.66 -20.31 16.54
C ILE A 191 2.50 -21.57 16.19
N SER A 192 2.46 -22.01 14.92
CA SER A 192 3.25 -23.17 14.48
C SER A 192 4.77 -22.91 14.41
N SER A 193 5.20 -21.66 14.22
CA SER A 193 6.61 -21.26 14.21
C SER A 193 7.18 -21.02 15.61
N THR A 194 6.36 -20.75 16.62
CA THR A 194 6.81 -20.63 18.02
C THR A 194 7.05 -21.99 18.68
N SER A 195 6.32 -23.04 18.27
CA SER A 195 6.49 -24.40 18.82
C SER A 195 7.77 -25.11 18.33
N LYS A 196 8.23 -24.84 17.11
CA LYS A 196 9.48 -25.44 16.58
C LYS A 196 10.75 -24.86 17.21
N ASN A 197 10.73 -23.62 17.71
CA ASN A 197 11.89 -23.01 18.37
C ASN A 197 12.10 -23.46 19.82
N LYS A 198 11.05 -23.89 20.55
CA LYS A 198 11.24 -24.43 21.91
C LYS A 198 11.90 -25.82 21.95
N LYS A 199 11.76 -26.67 20.90
CA LYS A 199 12.44 -27.98 20.84
C LYS A 199 13.93 -27.91 20.47
N LYS A 200 14.41 -26.83 19.84
CA LYS A 200 15.85 -26.67 19.52
C LYS A 200 16.67 -26.15 20.70
N ILE A 201 16.10 -25.32 21.56
CA ILE A 201 16.81 -24.77 22.73
C ILE A 201 17.15 -25.87 23.74
N HIS A 202 16.29 -26.89 23.91
CA HIS A 202 16.56 -27.94 24.91
C HIS A 202 17.63 -28.97 24.49
N LYS A 203 17.99 -29.08 23.20
CA LYS A 203 19.05 -30.01 22.75
C LYS A 203 20.47 -29.42 22.84
N ASN A 204 20.63 -28.09 22.76
CA ASN A 204 21.96 -27.48 22.80
C ASN A 204 22.53 -27.37 24.22
N ASN A 205 21.70 -27.23 25.26
CA ASN A 205 22.20 -27.18 26.64
C ASN A 205 22.67 -28.53 27.20
N LYS A 206 22.44 -29.66 26.50
CA LYS A 206 22.92 -30.98 26.94
C LYS A 206 24.33 -31.33 26.43
N ARG A 207 24.92 -30.51 25.55
CA ARG A 207 26.27 -30.72 24.99
C ARG A 207 27.37 -29.92 25.67
N ILE A 208 27.03 -28.96 26.53
CA ILE A 208 28.01 -28.06 27.16
C ILE A 208 28.54 -28.62 28.50
N ASN A 209 27.84 -29.59 29.13
CA ASN A 209 28.27 -30.20 30.40
C ASN A 209 29.01 -31.55 30.26
N LYS A 210 29.63 -31.81 29.11
CA LYS A 210 30.53 -32.96 28.93
C LYS A 210 31.75 -32.56 28.09
N LYS A 211 32.68 -31.85 28.71
CA LYS A 211 34.11 -31.91 28.43
C LYS A 211 34.87 -31.55 29.70
#